data_AF-A0A6V7FIA8-F1
#
_entry.id   AF-A0A6V7FIA8-F1
#
_cell.length_a   1.000
_cell.length_b   1.000
_cell.length_c   1.000
_cell.angle_alpha   90.00
_cell.angle_beta   90.00
_cell.angle_gamma   90.00
#
_symmetry.space_group_name_H-M   'P 1'
#
loop_
_entity.id
_entity.type
_entity.pdbx_description
1 polymer ?
#
loop_
_entity_poly.entity_id
_entity_poly.type
_entity_poly.pdbx_seq_one_letter_code
_entity_poly.pdbx_strand_id
1 'polypeptide(L)'
;MSKMIRVDSLPSDMQQLLADLADDAGVSLPEQLPLRYAALSAFPDVVIGNSSGDQRDAEYVNAMKGCILPPLLVSDGILIDGRHRIASLRMTTAVDAPYLDLTDVLPAPAVPRIGAMR
;
A
#
# COMPACT_ATOMS: atom_id res chain seq x y z
N MET A 1 -13.40 -14.99 -9.89
CA MET A 1 -14.01 -14.59 -8.60
C MET A 1 -13.08 -13.58 -7.95
N SER A 2 -13.56 -12.37 -7.64
CA SER A 2 -12.76 -11.38 -6.91
C SER A 2 -12.61 -11.83 -5.46
N LYS A 3 -11.37 -11.90 -4.97
CA LYS A 3 -11.11 -12.22 -3.56
C LYS A 3 -11.44 -10.97 -2.73
N MET A 4 -12.11 -11.15 -1.60
CA MET A 4 -12.44 -10.05 -0.68
C MET A 4 -11.64 -10.24 0.62
N ILE A 5 -11.23 -9.15 1.25
CA ILE A 5 -10.63 -9.18 2.59
C ILE A 5 -11.48 -8.33 3.53
N ARG A 6 -11.64 -8.74 4.79
CA ARG A 6 -12.31 -7.91 5.80
C ARG A 6 -11.36 -6.83 6.28
N VAL A 7 -11.85 -5.60 6.46
CA VAL A 7 -11.04 -4.49 6.98
C VAL A 7 -10.48 -4.82 8.37
N ASP A 8 -11.29 -5.43 9.24
CA ASP A 8 -10.89 -5.83 10.59
C ASP A 8 -9.79 -6.91 10.65
N SER A 9 -9.51 -7.58 9.53
CA SER A 9 -8.44 -8.57 9.41
C SER A 9 -7.10 -7.97 8.97
N LEU A 10 -7.07 -6.69 8.60
CA LEU A 10 -5.85 -5.96 8.27
C LEU A 10 -5.09 -5.56 9.54
N PRO A 11 -3.79 -5.27 9.45
CA PRO A 11 -3.05 -4.64 10.55
C PRO A 11 -3.70 -3.33 11.03
N SER A 12 -3.60 -3.03 12.32
CA SER A 12 -4.28 -1.89 12.95
C SER A 12 -3.90 -0.53 12.37
N ASP A 13 -2.65 -0.37 11.95
CA ASP A 13 -2.15 0.83 11.28
C ASP A 13 -2.82 1.03 9.91
N MET A 14 -3.02 -0.05 9.15
CA MET A 14 -3.77 0.00 7.89
C MET A 14 -5.26 0.26 8.12
N GLN A 15 -5.86 -0.31 9.16
CA GLN A 15 -7.26 -0.03 9.52
C GLN A 15 -7.45 1.46 9.83
N GLN A 16 -6.54 2.05 10.62
CA GLN A 16 -6.58 3.46 10.95
C GLN A 16 -6.40 4.32 9.68
N LEU A 17 -5.42 4.00 8.84
CA LEU A 17 -5.20 4.73 7.58
C LEU A 17 -6.43 4.70 6.66
N LEU A 18 -7.10 3.55 6.54
CA LEU A 18 -8.32 3.43 5.75
C LEU A 18 -9.49 4.23 6.35
N ALA A 19 -9.59 4.27 7.69
CA ALA A 19 -10.59 5.07 8.38
C ALA A 19 -10.34 6.57 8.16
N ASP A 20 -9.09 7.03 8.29
CA ASP A 20 -8.70 8.42 8.07
C ASP A 20 -8.99 8.85 6.62
N LEU A 21 -8.61 8.02 5.64
CA LEU A 21 -8.89 8.29 4.22
C LEU A 21 -10.39 8.35 3.91
N ALA A 22 -11.19 7.51 4.56
CA ALA A 22 -12.65 7.51 4.37
C ALA A 22 -13.29 8.75 5.00
N ASP A 23 -12.85 9.14 6.19
CA ASP A 23 -13.31 10.35 6.88
C ASP A 23 -12.97 11.62 6.08
N ASP A 24 -11.73 11.74 5.60
CA ASP A 24 -11.27 12.84 4.74
C ASP A 24 -12.09 12.96 3.44
N ALA A 25 -12.48 11.82 2.87
CA ALA A 25 -13.31 11.76 1.67
C ALA A 25 -14.82 11.93 1.95
N GLY A 26 -15.24 11.94 3.21
CA GLY A 26 -16.65 12.00 3.60
C GLY A 26 -17.46 10.76 3.19
N VAL A 27 -16.80 9.59 3.11
CA VAL A 27 -17.41 8.32 2.70
C VAL A 27 -17.36 7.29 3.83
N SER A 28 -18.26 6.31 3.77
CA SER A 28 -18.20 5.16 4.69
C SER A 28 -17.34 4.05 4.08
N LEU A 29 -16.36 3.58 4.85
CA LEU A 29 -15.55 2.42 4.45
C LEU A 29 -16.40 1.14 4.50
N PRO A 30 -16.42 0.31 3.44
CA PRO A 30 -17.12 -0.97 3.47
C PRO A 30 -16.41 -1.97 4.40
N GLU A 31 -17.15 -2.95 4.93
CA GLU A 31 -16.57 -4.01 5.78
C GLU A 31 -15.54 -4.87 5.04
N GLN A 32 -15.67 -4.99 3.72
CA GLN A 32 -14.81 -5.79 2.88
C GLN A 32 -14.30 -5.00 1.68
N LEU A 33 -13.02 -5.22 1.37
CA LEU A 33 -12.33 -4.58 0.24
C LEU A 33 -11.91 -5.62 -0.79
N PRO A 34 -11.95 -5.28 -2.09
CA PRO A 34 -11.51 -6.17 -3.15
C PRO A 34 -9.99 -6.34 -3.09
N LEU A 35 -9.56 -7.58 -2.88
CA LEU A 35 -8.17 -8.01 -2.92
C LEU A 35 -7.84 -8.51 -4.32
N ARG A 36 -6.88 -7.84 -4.96
CA ARG A 36 -6.38 -8.14 -6.29
C ARG A 36 -4.89 -8.45 -6.24
N TYR A 37 -4.38 -8.92 -7.37
CA TYR A 37 -2.95 -9.20 -7.55
C TYR A 37 -2.51 -8.56 -8.86
N ALA A 38 -1.33 -7.93 -8.85
CA ALA A 38 -0.70 -7.39 -10.04
C ALA A 38 0.80 -7.69 -10.00
N ALA A 39 1.41 -7.78 -11.19
CA ALA A 39 2.85 -7.95 -11.30
C ALA A 39 3.59 -6.81 -10.58
N LEU A 40 4.69 -7.12 -9.89
CA LEU A 40 5.52 -6.13 -9.21
C LEU A 40 6.05 -5.02 -10.13
N SER A 41 6.16 -5.31 -11.43
CA SER A 41 6.53 -4.37 -12.49
C SER A 41 5.45 -3.33 -12.80
N ALA A 42 4.20 -3.53 -12.36
CA ALA A 42 3.11 -2.56 -12.51
C ALA A 42 3.13 -1.47 -11.44
N PHE A 43 3.92 -1.65 -10.37
CA PHE A 43 4.05 -0.69 -9.27
C PHE A 43 5.27 0.21 -9.47
N PRO A 44 5.24 1.44 -8.94
CA PRO A 44 6.35 2.38 -9.09
C PRO A 44 7.63 1.82 -8.50
N ASP A 45 8.76 2.21 -9.10
CA ASP A 45 10.07 1.95 -8.52
C ASP A 45 10.23 2.76 -7.23
N VAL A 46 10.37 2.05 -6.13
CA VAL A 46 10.56 2.65 -4.81
C VAL A 46 12.05 2.72 -4.53
N VAL A 47 12.59 3.92 -4.40
CA VAL A 47 13.94 4.14 -3.89
C VAL A 47 13.87 4.13 -2.36
N ILE A 48 14.49 3.13 -1.75
CA ILE A 48 14.65 3.04 -0.29
C ILE A 48 16.02 3.64 0.04
N GLY A 49 16.02 4.71 0.84
CA GLY A 49 17.13 5.64 1.12
C GLY A 49 18.55 5.16 0.78
N ASN A 50 19.17 5.83 -0.19
CA ASN A 50 20.58 5.64 -0.58
C ASN A 50 21.51 6.64 0.14
N SER A 51 20.94 7.55 0.92
CA SER A 51 21.65 8.60 1.62
C SER A 51 22.03 8.09 3.00
N SER A 52 23.29 8.28 3.39
CA SER A 52 23.98 7.74 4.56
C SER A 52 23.36 8.00 5.95
N GLY A 53 22.09 8.44 6.03
CA GLY A 53 21.32 8.70 7.25
C GLY A 53 19.99 7.92 7.37
N ASP A 54 19.51 7.22 6.33
CA ASP A 54 18.23 6.48 6.33
C ASP A 54 18.39 4.95 6.46
N GLN A 55 19.34 4.50 7.30
CA GLN A 55 19.51 3.07 7.61
C GLN A 55 18.23 2.40 8.13
N ARG A 56 17.34 3.18 8.76
CA ARG A 56 16.06 2.70 9.30
C ARG A 56 15.14 2.12 8.22
N ASP A 57 15.07 2.72 7.04
CA ASP A 57 14.19 2.22 5.98
C ASP A 57 14.72 0.91 5.40
N ALA A 58 16.04 0.79 5.24
CA ALA A 58 16.67 -0.45 4.77
C ALA A 58 16.56 -1.58 5.81
N GLU A 59 16.76 -1.29 7.09
CA GLU A 59 16.56 -2.25 8.19
C GLU A 59 15.11 -2.71 8.26
N TYR A 60 14.16 -1.78 8.12
CA TYR A 60 12.73 -2.08 8.13
C TYR A 60 12.31 -2.96 6.94
N VAL A 61 12.81 -2.67 5.73
CA VAL A 61 12.58 -3.51 4.54
C VAL A 61 13.21 -4.89 4.67
N ASN A 62 14.40 -4.99 5.28
CA ASN A 62 15.05 -6.27 5.54
C ASN A 62 14.29 -7.10 6.59
N ALA A 63 13.76 -6.47 7.63
CA ALA A 63 12.94 -7.15 8.64
C ALA A 63 11.63 -7.72 8.07
N MET A 64 11.12 -7.12 6.98
CA MET A 64 9.94 -7.61 6.25
C MET A 64 10.21 -8.82 5.34
N LYS A 65 11.49 -9.11 5.04
CA LYS A 65 11.85 -10.16 4.09
C LYS A 65 11.45 -11.55 4.62
N GLY A 66 10.65 -12.28 3.84
CA GLY A 66 10.18 -13.62 4.21
C GLY A 66 8.97 -13.63 5.14
N CYS A 67 8.46 -12.47 5.55
CA CYS A 67 7.20 -12.35 6.28
C CYS A 67 5.99 -12.39 5.33
N ILE A 68 4.84 -12.78 5.85
CA ILE A 68 3.56 -12.56 5.16
C ILE A 68 3.23 -11.08 5.28
N LEU A 69 3.35 -10.35 4.17
CA LEU A 69 3.10 -8.91 4.15
C LEU A 69 1.63 -8.61 3.89
N PRO A 70 1.05 -7.59 4.55
CA PRO A 70 -0.29 -7.13 4.25
C PRO A 70 -0.37 -6.55 2.83
N PRO A 71 -1.56 -6.50 2.21
CA PRO A 71 -1.75 -6.04 0.83
C PRO A 71 -1.48 -4.55 0.66
N LEU A 72 -0.95 -4.14 -0.48
CA LEU A 72 -0.74 -2.73 -0.86
C LEU A 72 -2.08 -1.98 -0.93
N LEU A 73 -2.07 -0.65 -0.82
CA LEU A 73 -3.27 0.17 -1.02
C LEU A 73 -3.17 0.93 -2.35
N VAL A 74 -4.15 0.77 -3.22
CA VAL A 74 -4.22 1.43 -4.53
C VAL A 74 -5.60 2.05 -4.72
N SER A 75 -5.66 3.27 -5.24
CA SER A 75 -6.91 3.88 -5.71
C SER A 75 -6.68 4.49 -7.08
N ASP A 76 -7.55 4.17 -8.05
CA ASP A 76 -7.48 4.68 -9.43
C ASP A 76 -6.08 4.47 -10.08
N GLY A 77 -5.47 3.31 -9.84
CA GLY A 77 -4.12 2.98 -10.31
C GLY A 77 -2.97 3.69 -9.56
N ILE A 78 -3.27 4.53 -8.58
CA ILE A 78 -2.28 5.26 -7.77
C ILE A 78 -1.96 4.47 -6.51
N LEU A 79 -0.66 4.23 -6.25
CA LEU A 79 -0.19 3.63 -4.99
C LEU A 79 -0.37 4.63 -3.83
N ILE A 80 -1.28 4.31 -2.92
CA ILE A 80 -1.54 5.08 -1.70
C ILE A 80 -0.51 4.72 -0.64
N ASP A 81 -0.38 3.43 -0.33
CA ASP A 81 0.55 2.91 0.68
C ASP A 81 1.15 1.54 0.32
N GLY A 82 2.33 1.26 0.87
CA GLY A 82 3.02 -0.02 0.72
C GLY A 82 4.39 0.05 0.04
N ARG A 83 5.00 1.23 0.00
CA ARG A 83 6.31 1.44 -0.65
C ARG A 83 7.42 0.49 -0.12
N HIS A 84 7.50 0.32 1.20
CA HIS A 84 8.47 -0.58 1.84
C HIS A 84 8.16 -2.05 1.54
N ARG A 85 6.87 -2.38 1.40
CA ARG A 85 6.41 -3.73 1.07
C ARG A 85 6.76 -4.08 -0.37
N ILE A 86 6.59 -3.16 -1.32
CA ILE A 86 7.05 -3.34 -2.70
C ILE A 86 8.57 -3.58 -2.73
N ALA A 87 9.35 -2.75 -2.03
CA ALA A 87 10.79 -2.91 -1.96
C ALA A 87 11.17 -4.28 -1.37
N SER A 88 10.53 -4.69 -0.27
CA SER A 88 10.78 -5.99 0.36
C SER A 88 10.43 -7.15 -0.57
N LEU A 89 9.26 -7.10 -1.24
CA LEU A 89 8.83 -8.12 -2.19
C LEU A 89 9.81 -8.26 -3.36
N ARG A 90 10.34 -7.15 -3.89
CA ARG A 90 11.33 -7.16 -4.98
C ARG A 90 12.68 -7.73 -4.57
N MET A 91 12.99 -7.78 -3.26
CA MET A 91 14.18 -8.44 -2.72
C MET A 91 13.96 -9.96 -2.50
N THR A 92 12.79 -10.48 -2.87
CA THR A 92 12.43 -11.91 -2.84
C THR A 92 12.20 -12.43 -4.27
N THR A 93 11.76 -13.69 -4.40
CA THR A 93 11.37 -14.30 -5.68
C THR A 93 9.90 -14.02 -6.05
N ALA A 94 9.21 -13.12 -5.33
CA ALA A 94 7.84 -12.74 -5.65
C ALA A 94 7.78 -12.08 -7.03
N VAL A 95 6.76 -12.44 -7.81
CA VAL A 95 6.49 -11.85 -9.13
C VAL A 95 5.28 -10.90 -9.05
N ASP A 96 4.30 -11.26 -8.22
CA ASP A 96 3.07 -10.52 -8.03
C ASP A 96 2.97 -9.97 -6.60
N ALA A 97 2.27 -8.86 -6.44
CA ALA A 97 1.91 -8.27 -5.15
C ALA A 97 0.40 -8.24 -4.95
N PRO A 98 -0.09 -8.63 -3.75
CA PRO A 98 -1.47 -8.39 -3.37
C PRO A 98 -1.72 -6.90 -3.12
N TYR A 99 -2.86 -6.38 -3.58
CA TYR A 99 -3.29 -5.00 -3.31
C TYR A 99 -4.80 -4.90 -3.11
N LEU A 100 -5.22 -3.93 -2.30
CA LEU A 100 -6.61 -3.52 -2.13
C LEU A 100 -6.91 -2.41 -3.11
N ASP A 101 -7.94 -2.64 -3.93
CA ASP A 101 -8.41 -1.68 -4.90
C ASP A 101 -9.51 -0.81 -4.27
N LEU A 102 -9.17 0.44 -4.02
CA LEU A 102 -10.01 1.42 -3.36
C LEU A 102 -10.74 2.32 -4.36
N THR A 103 -10.63 2.07 -5.66
CA THR A 103 -11.14 2.96 -6.73
C THR A 103 -12.63 3.27 -6.60
N ASP A 104 -13.43 2.27 -6.22
CA ASP A 104 -14.89 2.42 -6.03
C ASP A 104 -15.26 2.80 -4.59
N VAL A 105 -14.28 2.97 -3.71
CA VAL A 105 -14.46 3.18 -2.26
C VAL A 105 -14.05 4.59 -1.85
N LEU A 106 -12.88 5.02 -2.30
CA LEU A 106 -12.33 6.35 -2.06
C LEU A 106 -12.30 7.08 -3.40
N PRO A 107 -12.87 8.29 -3.51
CA PRO A 107 -12.68 9.10 -4.69
C PRO A 107 -11.17 9.26 -4.93
N ALA A 108 -10.73 9.16 -6.18
CA ALA A 108 -9.33 9.35 -6.54
C ALA A 108 -8.82 10.63 -5.84
N PRO A 109 -7.72 10.56 -5.06
CA PRO A 109 -7.26 11.72 -4.31
C PRO A 109 -7.05 12.88 -5.27
N ALA A 110 -7.68 14.03 -4.99
CA ALA A 110 -7.68 15.17 -5.91
C ALA A 110 -6.30 15.78 -6.17
N VAL A 111 -5.25 15.40 -5.41
CA VAL A 111 -3.93 16.02 -5.51
C VAL A 111 -2.83 15.02 -5.08
N PRO A 112 -1.64 15.01 -5.71
CA PRO A 112 -0.47 14.32 -5.20
C PRO A 112 -0.05 14.86 -3.83
N ARG A 113 0.48 13.93 -3.03
CA ARG A 113 1.00 14.04 -1.66
C ARG A 113 1.59 15.41 -1.27
N ILE A 114 1.43 15.77 0.00
CA ILE A 114 2.36 16.64 0.72
C ILE A 114 3.80 16.20 0.39
N GLY A 115 4.57 17.09 -0.24
CA GLY A 115 5.85 16.80 -0.90
C GLY A 115 5.98 17.40 -2.30
N ALA A 116 4.87 17.80 -2.93
CA ALA A 116 4.88 18.71 -4.08
C ALA A 116 5.02 20.18 -3.64
N MET A 117 6.14 20.52 -3.00
CA MET A 117 6.62 21.90 -2.95
C MET A 117 8.13 21.91 -3.19
N ARG A 118 8.47 22.35 -4.42
CA ARG A 118 9.73 22.95 -4.89
C ARG A 118 11.05 22.28 -4.51
#